data_AF-A0A5S3YPC7-F1
#
_entry.id   AF-A0A5S3YPC7-F1
#
_cell.length_a   1.000
_cell.length_b   1.000
_cell.length_c   1.000
_cell.angle_alpha   90.00
_cell.angle_beta   90.00
_cell.angle_gamma   90.00
#
_symmetry.space_group_name_H-M   'P 1'
#
loop_
_entity.id
_entity.type
_entity.pdbx_description
1 polymer ?
#
loop_
_entity_poly.entity_id
_entity_poly.type
_entity_poly.pdbx_seq_one_letter_code
_entity_poly.pdbx_strand_id
1 'polypeptide(L)'
;MASLEQNCREFVQALPIADAGHDLAHVQRVVTTAKLLAEKEQADLQVVVAAAWLHDCVAVAKNSPLRSQASKLAADKAIEYLTSIDFPSEKLSAVHHAIVAHSYSANVEAETLEARIVQDADRLDSLGAIGIARCFTVGGAMHRSVYNVDDPFCENRAPDDYSYTVDHFYNKLFKLPEVMHTYAGKQEAEARVLFMKEFMKRLGQEIGS
;
A
#
# COMPACT_ATOMS: atom_id res chain seq x y z
N MET A 1 18.95 -8.44 11.08
CA MET A 1 17.75 -7.58 10.92
C MET A 1 18.10 -6.10 10.93
N ALA A 2 18.69 -5.55 12.00
CA ALA A 2 19.02 -4.11 12.04
C ALA A 2 19.95 -3.64 10.90
N SER A 3 20.95 -4.45 10.52
CA SER A 3 21.84 -4.17 9.38
C SER A 3 21.11 -4.17 8.04
N LEU A 4 20.21 -5.15 7.82
CA LEU A 4 19.42 -5.26 6.60
C LEU A 4 18.50 -4.05 6.40
N GLU A 5 17.76 -3.66 7.44
CA GLU A 5 16.85 -2.51 7.37
C GLU A 5 17.59 -1.20 7.09
N GLN A 6 18.74 -0.99 7.74
CA GLN A 6 19.56 0.19 7.52
C GLN A 6 20.08 0.23 6.07
N ASN A 7 20.65 -0.89 5.59
CA ASN A 7 21.14 -1.01 4.22
C ASN A 7 20.01 -0.74 3.21
N CYS A 8 18.84 -1.37 3.35
CA CYS A 8 17.72 -1.15 2.43
C CYS A 8 17.22 0.29 2.47
N ARG A 9 17.16 0.91 3.65
CA ARG A 9 16.78 2.30 3.81
C ARG A 9 17.73 3.24 3.08
N GLU A 10 19.03 3.08 3.28
CA GLU A 10 20.06 3.90 2.62
C GLU A 10 20.00 3.76 1.10
N PHE A 11 19.80 2.53 0.61
CA PHE A 11 19.61 2.27 -0.81
C PHE A 11 18.40 3.02 -1.37
N VAL A 12 17.23 2.89 -0.73
CA VAL A 12 16.00 3.58 -1.18
C VAL A 12 16.16 5.09 -1.12
N GLN A 13 16.83 5.63 -0.10
CA GLN A 13 17.10 7.07 0.03
C GLN A 13 18.03 7.61 -1.05
N ALA A 14 18.94 6.78 -1.57
CA ALA A 14 19.85 7.17 -2.63
C ALA A 14 19.21 7.17 -4.04
N LEU A 15 17.98 6.66 -4.17
CA LEU A 15 17.29 6.59 -5.45
C LEU A 15 16.73 7.96 -5.89
N PRO A 16 16.73 8.24 -7.21
CA PRO A 16 16.10 9.44 -7.72
C PRO A 16 14.58 9.44 -7.44
N ILE A 17 14.11 10.50 -6.79
CA ILE A 17 12.69 10.72 -6.46
C ILE A 17 11.93 10.99 -7.76
N ALA A 18 10.92 10.17 -8.07
CA ALA A 18 10.11 10.37 -9.28
C ALA A 18 8.72 10.96 -9.03
N ASP A 19 8.20 10.93 -7.80
CA ASP A 19 6.92 11.54 -7.48
C ASP A 19 6.84 11.80 -5.97
N ALA A 20 6.40 13.00 -5.58
CA ALA A 20 6.38 13.47 -4.19
C ALA A 20 5.40 12.71 -3.26
N GLY A 21 4.64 11.74 -3.80
CA GLY A 21 3.66 10.92 -3.07
C GLY A 21 4.09 9.49 -2.75
N HIS A 22 5.20 9.00 -3.32
CA HIS A 22 5.82 7.69 -3.00
C HIS A 22 7.07 7.90 -2.13
N ASP A 23 6.91 8.81 -1.18
CA ASP A 23 7.93 9.33 -0.29
C ASP A 23 8.40 8.21 0.65
N LEU A 24 9.67 8.26 1.10
CA LEU A 24 10.27 7.29 2.04
C LEU A 24 9.34 6.95 3.22
N ALA A 25 8.52 7.92 3.65
CA ALA A 25 7.50 7.75 4.66
C ALA A 25 6.46 6.65 4.34
N HIS A 26 6.04 6.50 3.08
CA HIS A 26 5.19 5.39 2.64
C HIS A 26 5.88 4.05 2.85
N VAL A 27 7.09 3.89 2.30
CA VAL A 27 7.88 2.64 2.45
C VAL A 27 8.08 2.30 3.92
N GLN A 28 8.41 3.27 4.77
CA GLN A 28 8.56 3.07 6.21
C GLN A 28 7.29 2.57 6.90
N ARG A 29 6.12 3.11 6.54
CA ARG A 29 4.83 2.65 7.09
C ARG A 29 4.45 1.25 6.60
N VAL A 30 4.73 0.95 5.34
CA VAL A 30 4.55 -0.39 4.77
C VAL A 30 5.45 -1.40 5.50
N VAL A 31 6.74 -1.10 5.65
CA VAL A 31 7.68 -1.96 6.40
C VAL A 31 7.21 -2.17 7.84
N THR A 32 6.79 -1.11 8.53
CA THR A 32 6.30 -1.19 9.91
C THR A 32 5.09 -2.12 10.01
N THR A 33 4.13 -1.98 9.09
CA THR A 33 2.94 -2.82 9.03
C THR A 33 3.30 -4.27 8.66
N ALA A 34 4.17 -4.46 7.66
CA ALA A 34 4.60 -5.78 7.20
C ALA A 34 5.30 -6.58 8.28
N LYS A 35 6.14 -5.94 9.12
CA LYS A 35 6.78 -6.58 10.28
C LYS A 35 5.75 -7.08 11.29
N LEU A 36 4.78 -6.24 11.64
CA LEU A 36 3.68 -6.61 12.54
C LEU A 36 2.89 -7.81 12.01
N LEU A 37 2.58 -7.82 10.71
CA LEU A 37 1.86 -8.92 10.08
C LEU A 37 2.71 -10.20 10.05
N ALA A 38 3.99 -10.10 9.70
CA ALA A 38 4.91 -11.24 9.65
C ALA A 38 5.08 -11.92 11.01
N GLU A 39 5.14 -11.15 12.10
CA GLU A 39 5.19 -11.71 13.45
C GLU A 39 3.92 -12.48 13.82
N LYS A 40 2.74 -11.94 13.48
CA LYS A 40 1.44 -12.57 13.75
C LYS A 40 1.21 -13.84 12.91
N GLU A 41 1.66 -13.81 11.66
CA GLU A 41 1.48 -14.90 10.68
C GLU A 41 2.65 -15.89 10.68
N GLN A 42 3.71 -15.65 11.46
CA GLN A 42 4.91 -16.49 11.57
C GLN A 42 5.67 -16.67 10.23
N ALA A 43 5.73 -15.62 9.41
CA ALA A 43 6.43 -15.62 8.13
C ALA A 43 7.93 -15.37 8.25
N ASP A 44 8.70 -15.62 7.18
CA ASP A 44 10.12 -15.27 7.16
C ASP A 44 10.31 -13.74 7.15
N LEU A 45 10.65 -13.20 8.32
CA LEU A 45 10.80 -11.77 8.53
C LEU A 45 11.87 -11.14 7.63
N GLN A 46 12.93 -11.88 7.25
CA GLN A 46 13.98 -11.31 6.36
C GLN A 46 13.44 -11.09 4.96
N VAL A 47 12.65 -12.03 4.45
CA VAL A 47 12.02 -11.92 3.13
C VAL A 47 11.01 -10.78 3.13
N VAL A 48 10.11 -10.75 4.13
CA VAL A 48 9.08 -9.70 4.23
C VAL A 48 9.70 -8.32 4.33
N VAL A 49 10.71 -8.13 5.19
CA VAL A 49 11.34 -6.82 5.39
C VAL A 49 12.11 -6.38 4.15
N ALA A 50 12.88 -7.27 3.50
CA ALA A 50 13.59 -6.94 2.28
C ALA A 50 12.63 -6.54 1.15
N ALA A 51 11.57 -7.34 0.95
CA ALA A 51 10.56 -7.05 -0.06
C ALA A 51 9.80 -5.76 0.22
N ALA A 52 9.34 -5.53 1.46
CA ALA A 52 8.62 -4.32 1.84
C ALA A 52 9.46 -3.04 1.69
N TRP A 53 10.77 -3.08 1.93
CA TRP A 53 11.63 -1.92 1.68
C TRP A 53 11.80 -1.63 0.19
N LEU A 54 11.89 -2.67 -0.63
CA LEU A 54 12.32 -2.56 -2.02
C LEU A 54 11.18 -2.62 -3.04
N HIS A 55 9.93 -2.80 -2.60
CA HIS A 55 8.79 -3.05 -3.49
C HIS A 55 8.56 -1.96 -4.54
N ASP A 56 8.90 -0.71 -4.21
CA ASP A 56 8.77 0.48 -5.07
C ASP A 56 10.13 1.15 -5.38
N CYS A 57 11.24 0.40 -5.34
CA CYS A 57 12.59 0.93 -5.59
C CYS A 57 12.90 1.28 -7.07
N VAL A 58 11.91 1.12 -7.95
CA VAL A 58 11.96 1.61 -9.33
C VAL A 58 10.76 2.49 -9.59
N ALA A 59 11.06 3.75 -9.88
CA ALA A 59 10.02 4.66 -10.29
C ALA A 59 9.75 4.59 -11.80
N VAL A 60 8.51 4.25 -12.12
CA VAL A 60 7.99 4.31 -13.49
C VAL A 60 6.87 5.34 -13.55
N ALA A 61 7.02 6.34 -14.43
CA ALA A 61 6.02 7.39 -14.63
C ALA A 61 4.63 6.79 -14.94
N LYS A 62 3.56 7.42 -14.44
CA LYS A 62 2.19 6.90 -14.55
C LYS A 62 1.69 6.73 -15.99
N ASN A 63 2.21 7.54 -16.92
CA ASN A 63 1.90 7.50 -18.36
C ASN A 63 2.87 6.62 -19.18
N SER A 64 3.84 5.96 -18.53
CA SER A 64 4.82 5.12 -19.22
C SER A 64 4.19 3.80 -19.67
N PRO A 65 4.51 3.30 -20.87
CA PRO A 65 4.10 1.96 -21.31
C PRO A 65 4.69 0.85 -20.42
N LEU A 66 5.72 1.15 -19.62
CA LEU A 66 6.35 0.23 -18.68
C LEU A 66 5.62 0.14 -17.34
N ARG A 67 4.51 0.86 -17.14
CA ARG A 67 3.83 0.93 -15.83
C ARG A 67 3.40 -0.45 -15.33
N SER A 68 2.93 -1.32 -16.21
CA SER A 68 2.58 -2.71 -15.88
C SER A 68 3.79 -3.58 -15.51
N GLN A 69 5.00 -3.14 -15.86
CA GLN A 69 6.26 -3.82 -15.55
C GLN A 69 6.97 -3.21 -14.33
N ALA A 70 6.42 -2.17 -13.71
CA ALA A 70 7.09 -1.42 -12.64
C ALA A 70 7.49 -2.31 -11.45
N SER A 71 6.59 -3.18 -10.98
CA SER A 71 6.90 -4.11 -9.88
C SER A 71 7.94 -5.17 -10.28
N LYS A 72 7.94 -5.62 -11.53
CA LYS A 72 8.98 -6.53 -12.04
C LYS A 72 10.35 -5.86 -12.08
N LEU A 73 10.42 -4.63 -12.59
CA LEU A 73 11.66 -3.85 -12.60
C LEU A 73 12.16 -3.59 -11.17
N ALA A 74 11.26 -3.29 -10.23
CA ALA A 74 11.60 -3.14 -8.83
C ALA A 74 12.13 -4.45 -8.23
N ALA A 75 11.50 -5.59 -8.54
CA ALA A 75 11.95 -6.90 -8.09
C ALA A 75 13.35 -7.24 -8.63
N ASP A 76 13.58 -7.06 -9.94
CA ASP A 76 14.88 -7.34 -10.56
C ASP A 76 15.99 -6.49 -9.93
N LYS A 77 15.75 -5.19 -9.76
CA LYS A 77 16.68 -4.27 -9.09
C LYS A 77 16.91 -4.61 -7.61
N ALA A 78 15.86 -5.06 -6.92
CA ALA A 78 15.97 -5.51 -5.53
C ALA A 78 16.90 -6.73 -5.42
N ILE A 79 16.81 -7.68 -6.35
CA ILE A 79 17.69 -8.85 -6.35
C ILE A 79 19.14 -8.48 -6.65
N GLU A 80 19.39 -7.59 -7.61
CA GLU A 80 20.74 -7.04 -7.85
C GLU A 80 21.33 -6.42 -6.58
N TYR A 81 20.56 -5.57 -5.90
CA TYR A 81 20.98 -4.93 -4.67
C TYR A 81 21.23 -5.92 -3.54
N LEU A 82 20.28 -6.82 -3.25
CA LEU A 82 20.38 -7.80 -2.18
C LEU A 82 21.57 -8.75 -2.40
N THR A 83 21.85 -9.13 -3.65
CA THR A 83 23.03 -9.93 -4.00
C THR A 83 24.32 -9.16 -3.69
N SER A 84 24.37 -7.86 -3.95
CA SER A 84 25.57 -7.03 -3.67
C SER A 84 25.89 -6.83 -2.19
N ILE A 85 24.93 -7.12 -1.30
CA ILE A 85 25.11 -7.04 0.17
C ILE A 85 25.12 -8.44 0.82
N ASP A 86 25.41 -9.49 0.04
CA ASP A 86 25.51 -10.88 0.48
C ASP A 86 24.24 -11.40 1.20
N PHE A 87 23.05 -11.00 0.72
CA PHE A 87 21.78 -11.54 1.24
C PHE A 87 21.64 -13.03 0.89
N PRO A 88 21.04 -13.87 1.76
CA PRO A 88 20.93 -15.31 1.53
C PRO A 88 20.26 -15.64 0.19
N SER A 89 20.98 -16.37 -0.67
CA SER A 89 20.57 -16.61 -2.06
C SER A 89 19.31 -17.47 -2.15
N GLU A 90 19.10 -18.36 -1.19
CA GLU A 90 17.92 -19.20 -1.06
C GLU A 90 16.63 -18.40 -0.80
N LYS A 91 16.74 -17.14 -0.37
CA LYS A 91 15.60 -16.25 -0.07
C LYS A 91 15.27 -15.28 -1.21
N LEU A 92 16.17 -15.12 -2.19
CA LEU A 92 16.03 -14.13 -3.26
C LEU A 92 14.78 -14.39 -4.12
N SER A 93 14.44 -15.65 -4.40
CA SER A 93 13.23 -15.98 -5.17
C SER A 93 11.95 -15.56 -4.45
N ALA A 94 11.88 -15.76 -3.13
CA ALA A 94 10.73 -15.36 -2.32
C ALA A 94 10.60 -13.83 -2.24
N VAL A 95 11.72 -13.11 -2.13
CA VAL A 95 11.74 -11.64 -2.15
C VAL A 95 11.28 -11.12 -3.52
N HIS A 96 11.81 -11.67 -4.61
CA HIS A 96 11.44 -11.30 -5.97
C HIS A 96 9.93 -11.45 -6.17
N HIS A 97 9.40 -12.63 -5.85
CA HIS A 97 7.98 -12.93 -5.96
C HIS A 97 7.11 -11.96 -5.13
N ALA A 98 7.49 -11.70 -3.87
CA ALA A 98 6.76 -10.76 -3.01
C ALA A 98 6.71 -9.34 -3.59
N ILE A 99 7.81 -8.87 -4.18
CA ILE A 99 7.85 -7.56 -4.85
C ILE A 99 7.03 -7.59 -6.15
N VAL A 100 7.12 -8.62 -6.98
CA VAL A 100 6.33 -8.67 -8.22
C VAL A 100 4.82 -8.66 -7.93
N ALA A 101 4.40 -9.48 -6.96
CA ALA A 101 3.00 -9.74 -6.65
C ALA A 101 2.30 -8.60 -5.88
N HIS A 102 3.03 -7.68 -5.23
CA HIS A 102 2.39 -6.61 -4.45
C HIS A 102 1.48 -5.72 -5.31
N SER A 103 1.91 -5.44 -6.55
CA SER A 103 1.25 -4.47 -7.44
C SER A 103 0.00 -5.04 -8.10
N TYR A 104 -1.12 -4.33 -7.95
CA TYR A 104 -2.38 -4.67 -8.63
C TYR A 104 -2.23 -4.70 -10.16
N SER A 105 -1.45 -3.77 -10.74
CA SER A 105 -1.30 -3.67 -12.20
C SER A 105 -0.48 -4.79 -12.83
N ALA A 106 0.32 -5.50 -12.03
CA ALA A 106 1.09 -6.64 -12.51
C ALA A 106 0.22 -7.90 -12.67
N ASN A 107 -0.92 -7.95 -11.96
CA ASN A 107 -1.86 -9.08 -11.98
C ASN A 107 -1.16 -10.43 -11.72
N VAL A 108 -0.19 -10.43 -10.81
CA VAL A 108 0.51 -11.64 -10.33
C VAL A 108 -0.10 -12.04 -8.99
N GLU A 109 -0.43 -13.32 -8.87
CA GLU A 109 -1.03 -13.87 -7.65
C GLU A 109 0.01 -13.92 -6.51
N ALA A 110 -0.38 -13.49 -5.31
CA ALA A 110 0.45 -13.64 -4.12
C ALA A 110 0.36 -15.09 -3.58
N GLU A 111 1.17 -15.98 -4.16
CA GLU A 111 1.24 -17.40 -3.79
C GLU A 111 1.85 -17.65 -2.40
N THR A 112 2.99 -17.00 -2.09
CA THR A 112 3.71 -17.20 -0.82
C THR A 112 3.11 -16.37 0.32
N LEU A 113 3.30 -16.83 1.55
CA LEU A 113 2.85 -16.09 2.74
C LEU A 113 3.48 -14.70 2.81
N GLU A 114 4.78 -14.60 2.50
CA GLU A 114 5.52 -13.34 2.49
C GLU A 114 4.99 -12.37 1.43
N ALA A 115 4.63 -12.86 0.24
CA ALA A 115 4.04 -12.03 -0.81
C ALA A 115 2.67 -11.49 -0.39
N ARG A 116 1.84 -12.33 0.24
CA ARG A 116 0.54 -11.94 0.79
C ARG A 116 0.68 -10.87 1.85
N ILE A 117 1.66 -11.01 2.74
CA ILE A 117 1.95 -10.02 3.80
C ILE A 117 2.38 -8.68 3.22
N VAL A 118 3.31 -8.67 2.26
CA VAL A 118 3.80 -7.43 1.64
C VAL A 118 2.67 -6.72 0.91
N GLN A 119 1.85 -7.48 0.17
CA GLN A 119 0.69 -6.92 -0.52
C GLN A 119 -0.38 -6.38 0.44
N ASP A 120 -0.69 -7.09 1.51
CA ASP A 120 -1.62 -6.61 2.55
C ASP A 120 -1.08 -5.34 3.21
N ALA A 121 0.21 -5.31 3.58
CA ALA A 121 0.85 -4.16 4.21
C ALA A 121 0.83 -2.90 3.32
N ASP A 122 1.06 -3.04 2.02
CA ASP A 122 0.94 -1.95 1.05
C ASP A 122 -0.51 -1.43 0.95
N ARG A 123 -1.48 -2.35 0.79
CA ARG A 123 -2.91 -2.00 0.74
C ARG A 123 -3.38 -1.30 2.03
N LEU A 124 -2.91 -1.74 3.18
CA LEU A 124 -3.23 -1.16 4.48
C LEU A 124 -2.79 0.31 4.61
N ASP A 125 -1.77 0.77 3.88
CA ASP A 125 -1.34 2.19 3.89
C ASP A 125 -2.39 3.13 3.25
N SER A 126 -3.35 2.58 2.49
CA SER A 126 -4.49 3.32 1.97
C SER A 126 -5.68 3.41 2.94
N LEU A 127 -5.57 2.79 4.13
CA LEU A 127 -6.62 2.74 5.15
C LEU A 127 -6.27 3.55 6.41
N GLY A 128 -7.27 3.76 7.27
CA GLY A 128 -7.10 4.46 8.55
C GLY A 128 -6.78 5.95 8.40
N ALA A 129 -6.09 6.52 9.39
CA ALA A 129 -5.79 7.95 9.40
C ALA A 129 -4.97 8.42 8.19
N ILE A 130 -3.95 7.65 7.79
CA ILE A 130 -3.16 7.92 6.59
C ILE A 130 -4.02 7.81 5.33
N GLY A 131 -4.88 6.79 5.25
CA GLY A 131 -5.83 6.62 4.16
C GLY A 131 -6.77 7.81 3.99
N ILE A 132 -7.31 8.36 5.08
CA ILE A 132 -8.15 9.56 5.07
C ILE A 132 -7.36 10.75 4.51
N ALA A 133 -6.18 11.02 5.07
CA ALA A 133 -5.33 12.14 4.64
C ALA A 133 -4.97 12.04 3.15
N ARG A 134 -4.57 10.86 2.69
CA ARG A 134 -4.25 10.60 1.27
C ARG A 134 -5.47 10.77 0.38
N CYS A 135 -6.63 10.26 0.78
CA CYS A 135 -7.87 10.35 0.01
C CYS A 135 -8.24 11.82 -0.27
N PHE A 136 -8.25 12.67 0.76
CA PHE A 136 -8.55 14.10 0.60
C PHE A 136 -7.45 14.87 -0.13
N THR A 137 -6.18 14.53 0.08
CA THR A 137 -5.07 15.14 -0.68
C THR A 137 -5.20 14.86 -2.18
N VAL A 138 -5.47 13.60 -2.55
CA VAL A 138 -5.69 13.22 -3.96
C VAL A 138 -6.97 13.84 -4.51
N GLY A 139 -8.06 13.86 -3.72
CA GLY A 139 -9.31 14.50 -4.10
C GLY A 139 -9.12 15.98 -4.46
N GLY A 140 -8.39 16.73 -3.62
CA GLY A 140 -8.03 18.12 -3.88
C GLY A 140 -7.17 18.30 -5.13
N ALA A 141 -6.14 17.46 -5.32
CA ALA A 141 -5.30 17.49 -6.52
C ALA A 141 -6.05 17.14 -7.82
N MET A 142 -7.14 16.37 -7.71
CA MET A 142 -8.03 16.02 -8.82
C MET A 142 -9.22 16.98 -8.96
N HIS A 143 -9.25 18.08 -8.20
CA HIS A 143 -10.35 19.06 -8.19
C HIS A 143 -11.73 18.45 -7.93
N ARG A 144 -11.79 17.40 -7.11
CA ARG A 144 -13.04 16.78 -6.68
C ARG A 144 -13.68 17.61 -5.58
N SER A 145 -15.01 17.65 -5.58
CA SER A 145 -15.75 18.12 -4.41
C SER A 145 -15.51 17.15 -3.24
N VAL A 146 -15.62 17.65 -2.01
CA VAL A 146 -15.45 16.81 -0.81
C VAL A 146 -16.53 15.71 -0.81
N TYR A 147 -17.79 16.08 -1.01
CA TYR A 147 -18.94 15.20 -1.05
C TYR A 147 -20.03 15.76 -1.98
N ASN A 148 -21.03 14.95 -2.32
CA ASN A 148 -22.25 15.38 -2.99
C ASN A 148 -23.19 16.05 -1.99
N VAL A 149 -23.70 17.25 -2.30
CA VAL A 149 -24.49 18.06 -1.34
C VAL A 149 -25.83 17.43 -0.98
N ASP A 150 -26.46 16.69 -1.90
CA ASP A 150 -27.79 16.10 -1.70
C ASP A 150 -27.72 14.68 -1.08
N ASP A 151 -26.64 13.94 -1.37
CA ASP A 151 -26.39 12.60 -0.81
C ASP A 151 -24.88 12.39 -0.56
N PRO A 152 -24.35 12.89 0.58
CA PRO A 152 -22.92 12.85 0.88
C PRO A 152 -22.36 11.43 1.05
N PHE A 153 -23.20 10.46 1.43
CA PHE A 153 -22.78 9.13 1.89
C PHE A 153 -23.28 7.98 1.01
N CYS A 154 -23.80 8.30 -0.18
CA CYS A 154 -24.26 7.34 -1.18
C CYS A 154 -25.41 6.44 -0.67
N GLU A 155 -26.36 7.00 0.07
CA GLU A 155 -27.51 6.24 0.59
C GLU A 155 -28.50 5.87 -0.52
N ASN A 156 -28.68 6.76 -1.51
CA ASN A 156 -29.69 6.64 -2.57
C ASN A 156 -29.08 6.67 -3.98
N ARG A 157 -27.76 6.61 -4.09
CA ARG A 157 -27.04 6.62 -5.38
C ARG A 157 -25.81 5.73 -5.36
N ALA A 158 -25.33 5.37 -6.55
CA ALA A 158 -24.02 4.74 -6.69
C ALA A 158 -22.89 5.74 -6.35
N PRO A 159 -21.78 5.29 -5.73
CA PRO A 159 -20.60 6.12 -5.54
C PRO A 159 -20.01 6.61 -6.87
N ASP A 160 -19.74 7.91 -6.95
CA ASP A 160 -19.03 8.60 -8.03
C ASP A 160 -17.74 9.21 -7.48
N ASP A 161 -16.68 8.40 -7.46
CA ASP A 161 -15.37 8.84 -7.02
C ASP A 161 -14.57 9.57 -8.11
N TYR A 162 -15.19 9.93 -9.25
CA TYR A 162 -14.63 10.91 -10.18
C TYR A 162 -14.94 12.34 -9.74
N SER A 163 -16.17 12.57 -9.27
CA SER A 163 -16.64 13.91 -8.87
C SER A 163 -16.48 14.20 -7.37
N TYR A 164 -16.60 13.17 -6.52
CA TYR A 164 -16.69 13.34 -5.06
C TYR A 164 -15.64 12.52 -4.32
N THR A 165 -15.00 13.12 -3.32
CA THR A 165 -13.90 12.48 -2.59
C THR A 165 -14.40 11.45 -1.59
N VAL A 166 -15.48 11.75 -0.86
CA VAL A 166 -16.10 10.83 0.12
C VAL A 166 -16.55 9.53 -0.55
N ASP A 167 -17.05 9.59 -1.78
CA ASP A 167 -17.48 8.43 -2.55
C ASP A 167 -16.38 7.39 -2.75
N HIS A 168 -15.11 7.79 -2.78
CA HIS A 168 -13.99 6.86 -2.88
C HIS A 168 -13.92 5.87 -1.71
N PHE A 169 -14.38 6.30 -0.53
CA PHE A 169 -14.46 5.43 0.64
C PHE A 169 -15.44 4.27 0.40
N TYR A 170 -16.60 4.56 -0.17
CA TYR A 170 -17.63 3.57 -0.49
C TYR A 170 -17.31 2.75 -1.74
N ASN A 171 -16.73 3.38 -2.76
CA ASN A 171 -16.39 2.72 -4.00
C ASN A 171 -15.28 1.67 -3.79
N LYS A 172 -14.27 2.02 -2.98
CA LYS A 172 -13.04 1.24 -2.82
C LYS A 172 -12.65 0.96 -1.37
N LEU A 173 -12.39 1.98 -0.56
CA LEU A 173 -11.63 1.80 0.70
C LEU A 173 -12.36 0.88 1.70
N PHE A 174 -13.67 0.99 1.84
CA PHE A 174 -14.45 0.14 2.74
C PHE A 174 -14.54 -1.32 2.32
N LYS A 175 -14.22 -1.64 1.06
CA LYS A 175 -14.21 -3.01 0.52
C LYS A 175 -12.84 -3.68 0.65
N LEU A 176 -11.79 -2.91 0.94
CA LEU A 176 -10.42 -3.45 1.03
C LEU A 176 -10.24 -4.59 2.05
N PRO A 177 -10.92 -4.61 3.22
CA PRO A 177 -10.80 -5.74 4.14
C PRO A 177 -11.21 -7.09 3.54
N GLU A 178 -12.10 -7.11 2.54
CA GLU A 178 -12.60 -8.34 1.90
C GLU A 178 -11.58 -9.00 0.98
N VAL A 179 -10.60 -8.22 0.49
CA VAL A 179 -9.56 -8.66 -0.44
C VAL A 179 -8.20 -8.81 0.23
N MET A 180 -8.11 -8.66 1.55
CA MET A 180 -6.88 -8.96 2.30
C MET A 180 -6.60 -10.46 2.27
N HIS A 181 -5.33 -10.83 2.17
CA HIS A 181 -4.89 -12.21 2.00
C HIS A 181 -4.69 -12.94 3.33
N THR A 182 -4.21 -12.22 4.35
CA THR A 182 -3.84 -12.79 5.66
C THR A 182 -4.89 -12.49 6.72
N TYR A 183 -4.94 -13.33 7.76
CA TYR A 183 -5.88 -13.13 8.86
C TYR A 183 -5.55 -11.87 9.66
N ALA A 184 -4.26 -11.64 9.93
CA ALA A 184 -3.75 -10.43 10.57
C ALA A 184 -3.97 -9.19 9.70
N GLY A 185 -3.75 -9.28 8.39
CA GLY A 185 -3.97 -8.18 7.45
C GLY A 185 -5.45 -7.77 7.41
N LYS A 186 -6.36 -8.76 7.36
CA LYS A 186 -7.80 -8.53 7.43
C LYS A 186 -8.23 -7.84 8.73
N GLN A 187 -7.78 -8.33 9.89
CA GLN A 187 -8.11 -7.71 11.18
C GLN A 187 -7.62 -6.26 11.27
N GLU A 188 -6.40 -5.99 10.83
CA GLU A 188 -5.85 -4.63 10.80
C GLU A 188 -6.64 -3.73 9.84
N ALA A 189 -7.06 -4.26 8.69
CA ALA A 189 -7.88 -3.54 7.72
C ALA A 189 -9.26 -3.18 8.29
N GLU A 190 -9.91 -4.12 8.99
CA GLU A 190 -11.20 -3.91 9.66
C GLU A 190 -11.09 -2.83 10.74
N ALA A 191 -10.03 -2.86 11.56
CA ALA A 191 -9.79 -1.84 12.58
C ALA A 191 -9.57 -0.44 11.97
N ARG A 192 -8.78 -0.35 10.89
CA ARG A 192 -8.55 0.91 10.17
C ARG A 192 -9.80 1.43 9.47
N VAL A 193 -10.62 0.55 8.89
CA VAL A 193 -11.91 0.91 8.29
C VAL A 193 -12.91 1.37 9.34
N LEU A 194 -12.92 0.77 10.53
CA LEU A 194 -13.77 1.21 11.63
C LEU A 194 -13.48 2.67 12.00
N PHE A 195 -12.20 3.05 12.08
CA PHE A 195 -11.81 4.45 12.29
C PHE A 195 -12.27 5.37 11.17
N MET A 196 -12.16 4.94 9.91
CA MET A 196 -12.66 5.72 8.76
C MET A 196 -14.17 5.92 8.80
N LYS A 197 -14.95 4.90 9.22
CA LYS A 197 -16.39 5.02 9.40
C LYS A 197 -16.75 6.01 10.51
N GLU A 198 -15.99 6.02 11.61
CA GLU A 198 -16.17 7.01 12.67
C GLU A 198 -15.85 8.43 12.17
N PHE A 199 -14.82 8.61 11.34
CA PHE A 199 -14.58 9.89 10.68
C PHE A 199 -15.77 10.32 9.81
N MET A 200 -16.34 9.43 9.00
CA MET A 200 -17.51 9.74 8.16
C MET A 200 -18.74 10.12 9.00
N LYS A 201 -18.95 9.43 10.11
CA LYS A 201 -20.03 9.76 11.04
C LYS A 201 -19.88 11.18 11.59
N ARG A 202 -18.68 11.60 11.99
CA ARG A 202 -18.42 12.97 12.47
C ARG A 202 -18.59 14.00 11.36
N LEU A 203 -18.08 13.69 10.16
CA LEU A 203 -18.30 14.54 9.00
C LEU A 203 -19.80 14.76 8.75
N GLY A 204 -20.62 13.72 8.84
CA GLY A 204 -22.08 13.82 8.72
C GLY A 204 -22.70 14.77 9.73
N GLN A 205 -22.29 14.66 11.01
CA GLN A 205 -22.75 15.56 12.07
C GLN A 205 -22.38 17.03 11.81
N GLU A 206 -21.18 17.29 11.26
CA GLU A 206 -20.71 18.64 10.95
C GLU A 206 -21.44 19.28 9.77
N ILE A 207 -21.85 18.48 8.78
CA ILE A 207 -22.56 18.95 7.58
C ILE A 207 -24.09 18.90 7.71
N GLY A 208 -24.61 18.40 8.85
CA GLY A 208 -26.05 18.31 9.12
C GLY A 208 -26.77 17.18 8.38
N SER A 209 -26.07 16.09 8.08
CA SER A 209 -26.59 14.85 7.48
C SER A 209 -26.85 13.76 8.52
#